data_AF-A0A1M6H147-F1
#
_entry.id   AF-A0A1M6H147-F1
#
_cell.length_a   1.000
_cell.length_b   1.000
_cell.length_c   1.000
_cell.angle_alpha   90.00
_cell.angle_beta   90.00
_cell.angle_gamma   90.00
#
_symmetry.space_group_name_H-M   'P 1'
#
loop_
_entity.id
_entity.type
_entity.pdbx_description
1 polymer ?
#
loop_
_entity_poly.entity_id
_entity_poly.type
_entity_poly.pdbx_seq_one_letter_code
_entity_poly.pdbx_strand_id
1 'polypeptide(L)'
;MLSEYGRFGISFDKDGNMYFNDELVRYFWDGVESGNNASIVNYEYLNEDGVIDVHTIRKVEDNGDGSINPFGDLIGIVKYTQEEFAQRNLDDLKGYYNPVTYVMGDVTSEGKTFAEMFAEYKAFGIEYKELQENGRGNVYYNGQLVKKFIDENKAGGIFTYESVDGGQITVHTIYDQKGKLIGVEKQ
;
A
#
# COMPACT_ATOMS: atom_id res chain seq x y z
N MET A 1 -13.86 4.33 8.53
CA MET A 1 -12.90 5.09 7.70
C MET A 1 -13.66 6.04 6.77
N LEU A 2 -14.40 5.56 5.77
CA LEU A 2 -15.15 6.41 4.83
C LEU A 2 -16.16 7.38 5.48
N SER A 3 -16.78 6.98 6.59
CA SER A 3 -17.72 7.83 7.34
C SER A 3 -17.06 9.05 8.02
N GLU A 4 -15.74 9.02 8.23
CA GLU A 4 -14.98 10.14 8.82
C GLU A 4 -14.92 11.31 7.84
N TYR A 5 -14.70 11.04 6.55
CA TYR A 5 -14.57 12.05 5.51
C TYR A 5 -15.86 12.84 5.27
N GLY A 6 -17.02 12.24 5.57
CA GLY A 6 -18.32 12.86 5.30
C GLY A 6 -18.56 14.17 6.04
N ARG A 7 -18.00 14.34 7.25
CA ARG A 7 -18.11 15.60 7.99
C ARG A 7 -17.35 16.76 7.32
N PHE A 8 -16.45 16.44 6.40
CA PHE A 8 -15.64 17.38 5.65
C PHE A 8 -16.09 17.53 4.19
N GLY A 9 -17.28 17.03 3.84
CA GLY A 9 -17.87 17.25 2.52
C GLY A 9 -17.70 16.11 1.52
N ILE A 10 -17.16 14.96 1.94
CA ILE A 10 -17.13 13.76 1.10
C ILE A 10 -18.47 13.03 1.10
N SER A 11 -18.96 12.66 -0.08
CA SER A 11 -20.11 11.79 -0.25
C SER A 11 -19.85 10.76 -1.35
N PHE A 12 -20.70 9.75 -1.41
CA PHE A 12 -20.64 8.70 -2.43
C PHE A 12 -22.01 8.53 -3.07
N ASP A 13 -22.04 8.34 -4.39
CA ASP A 13 -23.26 7.92 -5.08
C ASP A 13 -23.50 6.40 -4.99
N LYS A 14 -24.57 5.94 -5.64
CA LYS A 14 -24.95 4.53 -5.69
C LYS A 14 -23.95 3.63 -6.42
N ASP A 15 -23.13 4.21 -7.30
CA ASP A 15 -22.15 3.51 -8.12
C ASP A 15 -20.75 3.53 -7.48
N GLY A 16 -20.62 4.20 -6.32
CA GLY A 16 -19.39 4.30 -5.54
C GLY A 16 -18.51 5.49 -5.94
N ASN A 17 -19.00 6.41 -6.77
CA ASN A 17 -18.26 7.59 -7.15
C ASN A 17 -18.17 8.56 -5.98
N MET A 18 -16.96 9.04 -5.70
CA MET A 18 -16.70 10.00 -4.63
C MET A 18 -16.95 11.44 -5.11
N TYR A 19 -17.62 12.22 -4.27
CA TYR A 19 -17.85 13.65 -4.46
C TYR A 19 -17.27 14.44 -3.30
N PHE A 20 -16.76 15.64 -3.56
CA PHE A 20 -16.38 16.62 -2.55
C PHE A 20 -17.17 17.90 -2.79
N ASN A 21 -18.09 18.25 -1.89
CA ASN A 21 -18.99 19.39 -2.04
C ASN A 21 -19.69 19.42 -3.43
N ASP A 22 -20.29 18.28 -3.81
CA ASP A 22 -21.03 18.05 -5.06
C ASP A 22 -20.17 18.01 -6.36
N GLU A 23 -18.84 18.12 -6.26
CA GLU A 23 -17.93 17.96 -7.39
C GLU A 23 -17.36 16.54 -7.44
N LEU A 24 -17.40 15.91 -8.62
CA LEU A 24 -16.89 14.56 -8.82
C LEU A 24 -15.38 14.53 -8.63
N VAL A 25 -14.93 13.71 -7.69
CA VAL A 25 -13.51 13.57 -7.36
C VAL A 25 -12.84 12.69 -8.40
N ARG A 26 -11.74 13.20 -8.96
CA ARG A 26 -10.83 12.46 -9.84
C ARG A 26 -9.81 11.69 -9.03
N TYR A 27 -9.21 12.33 -8.03
CA TYR A 27 -8.22 11.72 -7.15
C TYR A 27 -8.43 12.18 -5.70
N PHE A 28 -8.45 11.24 -4.76
CA PHE A 28 -8.49 11.49 -3.33
C PHE A 28 -7.29 10.84 -2.67
N TRP A 29 -6.57 11.58 -1.84
CA TRP A 29 -5.42 11.07 -1.09
C TRP A 29 -5.49 11.39 0.39
N ASP A 30 -5.50 10.33 1.21
CA ASP A 30 -5.30 10.38 2.64
C ASP A 30 -3.98 9.68 2.96
N GLY A 31 -2.91 10.44 2.97
CA GLY A 31 -1.57 9.94 3.23
C GLY A 31 -0.67 11.01 3.85
N VAL A 32 0.52 10.58 4.24
CA VAL A 32 1.58 11.45 4.74
C VAL A 32 2.87 11.09 4.04
N GLU A 33 3.52 12.11 3.50
CA GLU A 33 4.90 12.00 3.00
C GLU A 33 5.83 11.88 4.21
N SER A 34 6.62 10.82 4.24
CA SER A 34 7.74 10.66 5.15
C SER A 34 9.02 11.05 4.42
N GLY A 35 10.02 11.54 5.17
CA GLY A 35 11.34 11.80 4.60
C GLY A 35 11.89 10.56 3.88
N ASN A 36 12.64 10.77 2.79
CA ASN A 36 13.19 9.74 1.88
C ASN A 36 12.22 9.21 0.81
N ASN A 37 11.33 10.06 0.26
CA ASN A 37 10.42 9.71 -0.84
C ASN A 37 9.44 8.55 -0.51
N ALA A 38 9.24 8.24 0.76
CA ALA A 38 8.28 7.23 1.20
C ALA A 38 6.97 7.91 1.58
N SER A 39 5.84 7.39 1.09
CA SER A 39 4.52 7.84 1.54
C SER A 39 3.83 6.72 2.30
N ILE A 40 3.21 7.06 3.43
CA ILE A 40 2.27 6.18 4.10
C ILE A 40 0.89 6.60 3.65
N VAL A 41 0.08 5.67 3.16
CA VAL A 41 -1.27 5.95 2.65
C VAL A 41 -2.30 5.21 3.49
N ASN A 42 -3.28 5.95 4.00
CA ASN A 42 -4.40 5.44 4.77
C ASN A 42 -5.61 5.14 3.86
N TYR A 43 -5.87 5.99 2.87
CA TYR A 43 -6.89 5.74 1.86
C TYR A 43 -6.58 6.49 0.56
N GLU A 44 -6.89 5.87 -0.57
CA GLU A 44 -6.76 6.49 -1.89
C GLU A 44 -7.97 6.12 -2.77
N TYR A 45 -8.38 7.04 -3.65
CA TYR A 45 -9.45 6.83 -4.63
C TYR A 45 -9.17 7.57 -5.95
N LEU A 46 -9.53 6.97 -7.09
CA LEU A 46 -9.33 7.49 -8.44
C LEU A 46 -10.54 7.16 -9.28
N ASN A 47 -10.97 8.15 -10.05
CA ASN A 47 -11.95 8.04 -11.09
C ASN A 47 -11.54 8.97 -12.23
N GLU A 48 -11.21 8.42 -13.39
CA GLU A 48 -10.70 9.20 -14.52
C GLU A 48 -11.70 10.25 -15.05
N ASP A 49 -12.99 10.08 -14.78
CA ASP A 49 -14.04 11.02 -15.16
C ASP A 49 -14.17 12.21 -14.19
N GLY A 50 -13.46 12.19 -13.06
CA GLY A 50 -13.53 13.25 -12.07
C GLY A 50 -12.91 14.57 -12.52
N VAL A 51 -13.34 15.65 -11.84
CA VAL A 51 -13.02 17.03 -12.23
C VAL A 51 -12.16 17.78 -11.21
N ILE A 52 -11.93 17.19 -10.03
CA ILE A 52 -11.10 17.77 -8.98
C ILE A 52 -10.21 16.70 -8.32
N ASP A 53 -9.05 17.10 -7.83
CA ASP A 53 -8.24 16.28 -6.94
C ASP A 53 -8.31 16.87 -5.52
N VAL A 54 -8.36 16.03 -4.49
CA VAL A 54 -8.40 16.45 -3.09
C VAL A 54 -7.45 15.62 -2.21
N HIS A 55 -7.01 16.21 -1.11
CA HIS A 55 -6.27 15.49 -0.07
C HIS A 55 -6.71 15.87 1.34
N THR A 56 -6.46 14.96 2.29
CA THR A 56 -6.74 15.21 3.70
C THR A 56 -5.69 16.10 4.36
N ILE A 57 -6.10 16.80 5.40
CA ILE A 57 -5.23 17.39 6.42
C ILE A 57 -5.52 16.68 7.73
N ARG A 58 -4.53 16.00 8.28
CA ARG A 58 -4.60 15.32 9.58
C ARG A 58 -3.72 16.03 10.60
N LYS A 59 -4.14 15.95 11.86
CA LYS A 59 -3.34 16.41 12.99
C LYS A 59 -2.21 15.41 13.24
N VAL A 60 -0.97 15.91 13.29
CA VAL A 60 0.18 15.11 13.73
C VAL A 60 0.21 15.12 15.25
N GLU A 61 0.29 13.95 15.87
CA GLU A 61 0.34 13.82 17.32
C GLU A 61 1.72 13.31 17.78
N ASP A 62 2.27 13.95 18.81
CA ASP A 62 3.48 13.49 19.49
C ASP A 62 3.08 12.55 20.63
N ASN A 63 3.61 11.32 20.62
CA ASN A 63 3.28 10.31 21.62
C ASN A 63 4.05 10.50 22.95
N GLY A 64 5.00 11.45 23.00
CA GLY A 64 5.79 11.77 24.18
C GLY A 64 6.98 10.85 24.43
N ASP A 65 7.19 9.85 23.59
CA ASP A 65 8.34 8.92 23.60
C ASP A 65 9.33 9.16 22.45
N GLY A 66 9.13 10.25 21.70
CA GLY A 66 9.90 10.59 20.50
C GLY A 66 9.33 10.02 19.20
N SER A 67 8.26 9.21 19.26
CA SER A 67 7.49 8.80 18.09
C SER A 67 6.34 9.78 17.79
N ILE A 68 5.99 9.90 16.51
CA ILE A 68 4.83 10.69 16.06
C ILE A 68 3.77 9.78 15.42
N ASN A 69 2.50 10.11 15.62
CA ASN A 69 1.39 9.59 14.84
C ASN A 69 1.05 10.59 13.72
N PRO A 70 1.41 10.30 12.46
CA PRO A 70 1.07 11.16 11.32
C PRO A 70 -0.42 11.11 10.94
N PHE A 71 -1.16 10.09 11.40
CA PHE A 71 -2.60 9.90 11.15
C PHE A 71 -3.44 10.15 12.40
N GLY A 72 -3.19 11.24 13.12
CA GLY A 72 -4.14 11.71 14.13
C GLY A 72 -5.46 12.17 13.50
N ASP A 73 -6.23 12.93 14.26
CA ASP A 73 -7.57 13.39 13.85
C ASP A 73 -7.56 14.02 12.45
N LEU A 74 -8.52 13.63 11.61
CA LEU A 74 -8.81 14.36 10.38
C LEU A 74 -9.37 15.74 10.74
N ILE A 75 -8.70 16.79 10.27
CA ILE A 75 -9.07 18.19 10.54
C ILE A 75 -9.51 18.96 9.29
N GLY A 76 -9.33 18.39 8.09
CA GLY A 76 -9.80 19.00 6.86
C GLY A 76 -9.59 18.14 5.62
N ILE A 77 -10.24 18.55 4.53
CA ILE A 77 -10.00 18.05 3.18
C ILE A 77 -9.89 19.30 2.29
N VAL A 78 -8.85 19.37 1.48
CA VAL A 78 -8.55 20.52 0.62
C VAL A 78 -8.35 20.05 -0.82
N LYS A 79 -8.68 20.94 -1.76
CA LYS A 79 -8.43 20.70 -3.19
C LYS A 79 -6.96 20.94 -3.50
N TYR A 80 -6.41 20.13 -4.39
CA TYR A 80 -5.20 20.51 -5.12
C TYR A 80 -5.51 21.70 -6.06
N THR A 81 -4.47 22.43 -6.43
CA THR A 81 -4.58 23.53 -7.39
C THR A 81 -4.89 23.03 -8.79
N GLN A 82 -5.37 23.94 -9.66
CA GLN A 82 -5.67 23.60 -11.05
C GLN A 82 -4.39 23.23 -11.82
N GLU A 83 -3.26 23.85 -11.50
CA GLU A 83 -1.95 23.55 -12.05
C GLU A 83 -1.50 22.13 -11.68
N GLU A 84 -1.61 21.75 -10.41
CA GLU A 84 -1.31 20.38 -9.95
C GLU A 84 -2.23 19.36 -10.62
N PHE A 85 -3.53 19.65 -10.73
CA PHE A 85 -4.48 18.81 -11.43
C PHE A 85 -4.09 18.61 -12.91
N ALA A 86 -3.69 19.68 -13.60
CA ALA A 86 -3.34 19.64 -15.02
C ALA A 86 -2.00 18.96 -15.31
N GLN A 87 -1.03 19.07 -14.40
CA GLN A 87 0.30 18.46 -14.54
C GLN A 87 0.34 16.99 -14.12
N ARG A 88 -0.65 16.54 -13.34
CA ARG A 88 -0.68 15.19 -12.80
C ARG A 88 -0.85 14.17 -13.91
N ASN A 89 0.13 13.28 -14.03
CA ASN A 89 0.04 12.12 -14.90
C ASN A 89 -0.79 11.04 -14.21
N LEU A 90 -1.95 10.70 -14.77
CA LEU A 90 -2.82 9.67 -14.19
C LEU A 90 -2.18 8.29 -14.21
N ASP A 91 -1.27 8.01 -15.16
CA ASP A 91 -0.59 6.71 -15.20
C ASP A 91 0.31 6.49 -13.98
N ASP A 92 0.86 7.57 -13.41
CA ASP A 92 1.64 7.52 -12.17
C ASP A 92 0.76 7.16 -10.96
N LEU A 93 -0.54 7.48 -11.01
CA LEU A 93 -1.52 7.16 -9.97
C LEU A 93 -2.15 5.77 -10.19
N LYS A 94 -2.32 5.35 -11.45
CA LYS A 94 -2.87 4.03 -11.82
C LYS A 94 -1.98 2.88 -11.37
N GLY A 95 -0.68 3.12 -11.19
CA GLY A 95 0.22 2.19 -10.51
C GLY A 95 -0.25 1.78 -9.10
N TYR A 96 -1.20 2.52 -8.52
CA TYR A 96 -1.81 2.29 -7.20
C TYR A 96 -3.24 1.67 -7.25
N TYR A 97 -3.83 1.44 -8.45
CA TYR A 97 -5.23 0.96 -8.63
C TYR A 97 -5.42 -0.56 -8.74
N ASN A 98 -4.38 -1.35 -8.48
CA ASN A 98 -4.62 -2.73 -8.05
C ASN A 98 -5.09 -2.65 -6.59
N PRO A 99 -6.18 -3.32 -6.16
CA PRO A 99 -6.62 -3.30 -4.77
C PRO A 99 -5.44 -3.57 -3.85
N VAL A 100 -4.94 -2.51 -3.19
CA VAL A 100 -3.75 -2.53 -2.36
C VAL A 100 -4.11 -3.24 -1.07
N THR A 101 -3.97 -4.57 -1.05
CA THR A 101 -3.72 -5.26 0.21
C THR A 101 -2.32 -4.89 0.65
N TYR A 102 -2.21 -4.01 1.65
CA TYR A 102 -1.04 -3.73 2.50
C TYR A 102 0.31 -4.17 1.90
N VAL A 103 1.00 -3.24 1.23
CA VAL A 103 2.44 -3.32 1.06
C VAL A 103 3.05 -2.32 2.03
N MET A 104 3.36 -2.79 3.23
CA MET A 104 4.54 -2.24 3.91
C MET A 104 5.73 -2.65 3.04
N GLY A 105 6.75 -1.80 2.94
CA GLY A 105 8.01 -2.10 2.25
C GLY A 105 8.09 -1.55 0.84
N ASP A 106 8.63 -0.33 0.75
CA ASP A 106 9.53 0.15 -0.30
C ASP A 106 9.58 -0.69 -1.60
N VAL A 107 8.61 -0.48 -2.49
CA VAL A 107 8.76 -0.92 -3.89
C VAL A 107 9.64 0.12 -4.57
N THR A 108 10.95 -0.13 -4.49
CA THR A 108 11.93 0.49 -5.37
C THR A 108 11.52 0.26 -6.83
N SER A 109 10.98 1.32 -7.44
CA SER A 109 11.21 1.81 -8.80
C SER A 109 11.55 0.85 -9.97
N GLU A 110 11.10 -0.40 -10.00
CA GLU A 110 11.14 -1.26 -11.19
C GLU A 110 9.92 -2.19 -11.13
N GLY A 111 9.01 -2.10 -12.10
CA GLY A 111 7.72 -2.83 -12.12
C GLY A 111 7.84 -4.35 -12.22
N LYS A 112 8.37 -4.99 -11.17
CA LYS A 112 8.51 -6.44 -11.03
C LYS A 112 7.18 -7.05 -10.61
N THR A 113 6.82 -8.14 -11.27
CA THR A 113 5.70 -9.01 -10.89
C THR A 113 5.99 -9.72 -9.56
N PHE A 114 4.94 -10.20 -8.87
CA PHE A 114 5.14 -11.04 -7.67
C PHE A 114 5.98 -12.28 -7.96
N ALA A 115 5.86 -12.87 -9.15
CA ALA A 115 6.68 -14.00 -9.55
C ALA A 115 8.19 -13.65 -9.60
N GLU A 116 8.53 -12.46 -10.10
CA GLU A 116 9.90 -11.96 -10.13
C GLU A 116 10.42 -11.63 -8.74
N MET A 117 9.60 -11.03 -7.88
CA MET A 117 9.97 -10.79 -6.47
C MET A 117 10.23 -12.11 -5.73
N PHE A 118 9.33 -13.08 -5.89
CA PHE A 118 9.46 -14.36 -5.16
C PHE A 118 10.57 -15.27 -5.69
N ALA A 119 11.10 -15.00 -6.89
CA ALA A 119 12.20 -15.78 -7.47
C ALA A 119 13.47 -15.74 -6.60
N GLU A 120 13.68 -14.65 -5.86
CA GLU A 120 14.84 -14.45 -4.98
C GLU A 120 14.85 -15.43 -3.78
N TYR A 121 13.68 -15.86 -3.33
CA TYR A 121 13.55 -16.77 -2.19
C TYR A 121 13.50 -18.25 -2.59
N LYS A 122 13.54 -18.56 -3.90
CA LYS A 122 13.38 -19.92 -4.43
C LYS A 122 14.43 -20.90 -3.90
N ALA A 123 15.66 -20.43 -3.73
CA ALA A 123 16.75 -21.24 -3.16
C ALA A 123 16.51 -21.66 -1.70
N PHE A 124 15.60 -20.96 -1.01
CA PHE A 124 15.25 -21.20 0.39
C PHE A 124 13.93 -21.95 0.55
N GLY A 125 13.42 -22.56 -0.54
CA GLY A 125 12.21 -23.39 -0.51
C GLY A 125 10.91 -22.62 -0.68
N ILE A 126 10.96 -21.34 -1.06
CA ILE A 126 9.78 -20.55 -1.38
C ILE A 126 9.38 -20.74 -2.84
N GLU A 127 8.11 -20.96 -3.10
CA GLU A 127 7.54 -21.05 -4.44
C GLU A 127 6.29 -20.17 -4.52
N TYR A 128 6.19 -19.37 -5.58
CA TYR A 128 5.01 -18.57 -5.88
C TYR A 128 4.23 -19.17 -7.04
N LYS A 129 2.91 -19.26 -6.90
CA LYS A 129 1.99 -19.67 -7.97
C LYS A 129 0.92 -18.64 -8.15
N GLU A 130 0.95 -17.96 -9.28
CA GLU A 130 -0.09 -17.05 -9.73
C GLU A 130 -1.39 -17.82 -10.03
N LEU A 131 -2.52 -17.27 -9.59
CA LEU A 131 -3.85 -17.88 -9.71
C LEU A 131 -4.89 -16.93 -10.32
N GLN A 132 -4.66 -15.62 -10.25
CA GLN A 132 -5.58 -14.59 -10.74
C GLN A 132 -4.92 -13.77 -11.87
N GLU A 133 -5.71 -13.30 -12.83
CA GLU A 133 -5.23 -12.50 -13.98
C GLU A 133 -4.57 -11.16 -13.59
N ASN A 134 -4.75 -10.71 -12.34
CA ASN A 134 -4.12 -9.52 -11.77
C ASN A 134 -2.74 -9.78 -11.14
N GLY A 135 -2.14 -10.96 -11.39
CA GLY A 135 -0.85 -11.31 -10.83
C GLY A 135 -0.88 -11.89 -9.43
N ARG A 136 -2.04 -12.04 -8.77
CA ARG A 136 -2.15 -12.59 -7.39
C ARG A 136 -2.16 -14.12 -7.36
N GLY A 137 -1.71 -14.69 -6.24
CA GLY A 137 -1.46 -16.12 -6.13
C GLY A 137 -1.17 -16.59 -4.70
N ASN A 138 -0.57 -17.76 -4.60
CA ASN A 138 -0.21 -18.41 -3.35
C ASN A 138 1.30 -18.56 -3.22
N VAL A 139 1.78 -18.40 -1.99
CA VAL A 139 3.15 -18.71 -1.59
C VAL A 139 3.18 -20.07 -0.91
N TYR A 140 4.19 -20.88 -1.24
CA TYR A 140 4.43 -22.18 -0.65
C TYR A 140 5.84 -22.20 -0.06
N TYR A 141 5.99 -22.80 1.12
CA TYR A 141 7.28 -23.05 1.74
C TYR A 141 7.50 -24.56 1.86
N ASN A 142 8.46 -25.09 1.11
CA ASN A 142 8.73 -26.51 0.96
C ASN A 142 7.46 -27.32 0.62
N GLY A 143 6.64 -26.78 -0.28
CA GLY A 143 5.38 -27.37 -0.73
C GLY A 143 4.18 -27.15 0.20
N GLN A 144 4.36 -26.55 1.38
CA GLN A 144 3.25 -26.22 2.29
C GLN A 144 2.71 -24.82 2.01
N LEU A 145 1.39 -24.70 1.85
CA LEU A 145 0.72 -23.41 1.62
C LEU A 145 0.91 -22.46 2.81
N VAL A 146 1.51 -21.30 2.52
CA VAL A 146 1.82 -20.25 3.48
C VAL A 146 0.63 -19.31 3.59
N LYS A 147 0.21 -18.98 4.82
CA LYS A 147 -0.75 -17.93 5.08
C LYS A 147 -0.15 -16.57 4.79
N LYS A 148 0.95 -16.25 5.48
CA LYS A 148 1.63 -14.96 5.42
C LYS A 148 3.12 -15.14 5.25
N PHE A 149 3.69 -14.47 4.26
CA PHE A 149 5.12 -14.32 4.04
C PHE A 149 5.54 -12.94 4.56
N ILE A 150 6.64 -12.89 5.30
CA ILE A 150 7.18 -11.67 5.88
C ILE A 150 8.67 -11.60 5.57
N ASP A 151 9.07 -10.60 4.81
CA ASP A 151 10.45 -10.24 4.59
C ASP A 151 10.77 -8.94 5.31
N GLU A 152 11.47 -9.04 6.43
CA GLU A 152 11.97 -7.88 7.16
C GLU A 152 13.48 -7.78 6.94
N ASN A 153 13.89 -6.86 6.08
CA ASN A 153 15.29 -6.61 5.84
C ASN A 153 15.88 -5.73 6.95
N LYS A 154 17.20 -5.85 7.17
CA LYS A 154 17.89 -5.06 8.21
C LYS A 154 17.93 -3.55 7.94
N ALA A 155 17.62 -3.12 6.72
CA ALA A 155 17.54 -1.70 6.37
C ALA A 155 16.19 -1.08 6.77
N GLY A 156 15.28 -1.85 7.38
CA GLY A 156 13.98 -1.39 7.87
C GLY A 156 12.85 -1.50 6.85
N GLY A 157 13.12 -2.05 5.66
CA GLY A 157 12.08 -2.41 4.69
C GLY A 157 11.41 -3.72 5.10
N ILE A 158 10.08 -3.71 5.22
CA ILE A 158 9.28 -4.88 5.56
C ILE A 158 8.38 -5.19 4.38
N PHE A 159 8.64 -6.22 3.56
CA PHE A 159 7.73 -6.71 2.53
C PHE A 159 6.84 -7.83 3.08
N THR A 160 5.51 -7.74 2.92
CA THR A 160 4.60 -8.80 3.35
C THR A 160 3.66 -9.23 2.25
N TYR A 161 3.34 -10.53 2.21
CA TYR A 161 2.38 -11.09 1.25
C TYR A 161 1.46 -12.12 1.89
N GLU A 162 0.18 -12.10 1.55
CA GLU A 162 -0.82 -13.07 1.99
C GLU A 162 -1.34 -13.87 0.79
N SER A 163 -1.26 -15.20 0.90
CA SER A 163 -1.74 -16.12 -0.14
C SER A 163 -3.25 -16.00 -0.31
N VAL A 164 -3.72 -16.06 -1.57
CA VAL A 164 -5.13 -15.93 -1.93
C VAL A 164 -6.00 -17.00 -1.27
N ASP A 165 -5.56 -18.26 -1.27
CA ASP A 165 -6.32 -19.37 -0.66
C ASP A 165 -6.11 -19.47 0.86
N GLY A 166 -5.41 -18.47 1.43
CA GLY A 166 -4.92 -18.50 2.79
C GLY A 166 -3.83 -19.53 2.98
N GLY A 167 -3.72 -20.05 4.20
CA GLY A 167 -2.72 -21.04 4.60
C GLY A 167 -2.72 -21.19 6.11
N GLN A 168 -1.87 -22.07 6.62
CA GLN A 168 -1.81 -22.35 8.06
C GLN A 168 -0.49 -21.91 8.72
N ILE A 169 0.52 -21.58 7.92
CA ILE A 169 1.85 -21.20 8.43
C ILE A 169 2.18 -19.77 8.06
N THR A 170 2.82 -19.06 8.97
CA THR A 170 3.52 -17.81 8.67
C THR A 170 4.99 -18.15 8.51
N VAL A 171 5.66 -17.53 7.53
CA VAL A 171 7.10 -17.70 7.34
C VAL A 171 7.78 -16.34 7.27
N HIS A 172 9.01 -16.30 7.77
CA HIS A 172 9.84 -15.10 7.72
C HIS A 172 11.24 -15.39 7.21
N THR A 173 11.80 -14.41 6.51
CA THR A 173 13.18 -14.44 6.02
C THR A 173 14.18 -14.22 7.15
N ILE A 174 15.35 -14.84 7.04
CA ILE A 174 16.47 -14.70 7.96
C ILE A 174 17.63 -14.05 7.22
N TYR A 175 18.15 -12.96 7.78
CA TYR A 175 19.30 -12.23 7.26
C TYR A 175 20.52 -12.38 8.16
N ASP A 176 21.71 -12.44 7.57
CA ASP A 176 22.97 -12.41 8.32
C ASP A 176 23.29 -11.01 8.87
N GLN A 177 24.44 -10.88 9.55
CA GLN A 177 24.90 -9.60 10.10
C GLN A 177 25.18 -8.53 9.03
N LYS A 178 25.41 -8.92 7.78
CA LYS A 178 25.69 -8.04 6.64
C LYS A 178 24.44 -7.71 5.83
N GLY A 179 23.27 -8.19 6.23
CA GLY A 179 22.01 -7.97 5.51
C GLY A 179 21.82 -8.89 4.30
N LYS A 180 22.57 -9.99 4.20
CA LYS A 180 22.39 -11.00 3.16
C LYS A 180 21.31 -12.00 3.60
N LEU A 181 20.35 -12.29 2.73
CA LEU A 181 19.36 -13.35 2.94
C LEU A 181 20.07 -14.71 3.05
N ILE A 182 19.86 -15.40 4.16
CA ILE A 182 20.47 -16.71 4.45
C ILE A 182 19.45 -17.83 4.68
N GLY A 183 18.17 -17.51 4.81
CA GLY A 183 17.15 -18.54 5.05
C GLY A 183 15.73 -18.00 5.09
N VAL A 184 14.79 -18.93 5.21
CA VAL A 184 13.39 -18.68 5.54
C VAL A 184 12.99 -19.74 6.58
N GLU A 185 12.30 -19.34 7.64
CA GLU A 185 11.81 -20.25 8.67
C GLU A 185 10.31 -20.05 8.95
N LYS A 186 9.69 -21.05 9.57
CA LYS A 186 8.30 -20.99 10.01
C LYS A 186 8.22 -20.31 11.38
N GLN A 187 7.18 -19.52 11.56
CA GLN A 187 6.78 -18.98 12.86
C GLN A 187 5.88 -19.97 13.61
#